data_AF-A0A0B5F2Q6-F1
#
_entry.id   AF-A0A0B5F2Q6-F1
#
_cell.length_a   1.000
_cell.length_b   1.000
_cell.length_c   1.000
_cell.angle_alpha   90.00
_cell.angle_beta   90.00
_cell.angle_gamma   90.00
#
_symmetry.space_group_name_H-M   'P 1'
#
loop_
_entity.id
_entity.type
_entity.pdbx_description
1 polymer ?
#
loop_
_entity_poly.entity_id
_entity_poly.type
_entity_poly.pdbx_seq_one_letter_code
_entity_poly.pdbx_strand_id
1 'polypeptide(L)'
;MQTRSAVEIARSALAKASPGASDAALDEAARLLVRWGLEGHGASLDLPRALLMVTDLEEVMAARIEVAPEHAGLRREVRGLRRPWRRPSSAAPGGRASAAPGGFTSAEPGEGIGTDDPDE
;
A
#
# COMPACT_ATOMS: atom_id res chain seq x y z
N MET A 1 9.70 -15.45 16.34
CA MET A 1 10.58 -15.90 15.24
C MET A 1 9.83 -16.28 13.94
N GLN A 2 8.56 -16.72 13.98
CA GLN A 2 7.88 -17.30 12.80
C GLN A 2 7.53 -16.32 11.67
N THR A 3 7.10 -15.09 11.97
CA THR A 3 6.66 -14.12 10.93
C THR A 3 7.80 -13.64 10.05
N ARG A 4 9.01 -13.46 10.61
CA ARG A 4 10.21 -13.07 9.84
C ARG A 4 10.58 -14.13 8.81
N SER A 5 10.48 -15.41 9.19
CA SER A 5 10.70 -16.54 8.29
C SER A 5 9.61 -16.63 7.22
N ALA A 6 8.34 -16.37 7.56
CA ALA A 6 7.25 -16.38 6.59
C ALA A 6 7.40 -15.30 5.49
N VAL A 7 7.83 -14.08 5.87
CA VAL A 7 8.09 -13.00 4.91
C VAL A 7 9.27 -13.36 3.99
N GLU A 8 10.35 -13.94 4.52
CA GLU A 8 11.50 -14.36 3.71
C GLU A 8 11.15 -15.47 2.70
N ILE A 9 10.32 -16.43 3.12
CA ILE A 9 9.80 -17.48 2.22
C ILE A 9 8.93 -16.87 1.12
N ALA A 10 7.98 -16.01 1.49
CA ALA A 10 7.09 -15.35 0.54
C ALA A 10 7.87 -14.47 -0.45
N ARG A 11 8.85 -13.71 0.04
CA ARG A 11 9.75 -12.88 -0.79
C ARG A 11 10.52 -13.73 -1.79
N SER A 12 11.08 -14.86 -1.35
CA SER A 12 11.84 -15.78 -2.21
C SER A 12 10.97 -16.42 -3.29
N ALA A 13 9.72 -16.73 -2.97
CA ALA A 13 8.75 -17.24 -3.96
C ALA A 13 8.36 -16.16 -4.97
N LEU A 14 8.08 -14.94 -4.52
CA LEU A 14 7.75 -13.79 -5.37
C LEU A 14 8.89 -13.41 -6.31
N ALA A 15 10.14 -13.45 -5.83
CA ALA A 15 11.32 -13.17 -6.65
C ALA A 15 11.44 -14.11 -7.87
N LYS A 16 11.01 -15.37 -7.70
CA LYS A 16 10.98 -16.36 -8.79
C LYS A 16 9.84 -16.11 -9.77
N ALA A 17 8.67 -15.69 -9.26
CA ALA A 17 7.47 -15.44 -10.06
C ALA A 17 7.50 -14.09 -10.78
N SER A 18 8.33 -13.14 -10.34
CA SER A 18 8.41 -11.79 -10.91
C SER A 18 9.87 -11.35 -11.06
N PRO A 19 10.61 -11.95 -12.01
CA PRO A 19 11.98 -11.57 -12.31
C PRO A 19 11.99 -10.13 -12.87
N GLY A 20 12.38 -9.17 -12.03
CA GLY A 20 12.40 -7.73 -12.36
C GLY A 20 11.70 -6.85 -11.32
N ALA A 21 10.98 -7.43 -10.35
CA ALA A 21 10.46 -6.66 -9.22
C ALA A 21 11.60 -6.16 -8.32
N SER A 22 11.48 -4.94 -7.79
CA SER A 22 12.47 -4.38 -6.86
C SER A 22 12.41 -5.07 -5.50
N ASP A 23 13.52 -5.07 -4.76
CA ASP A 23 13.58 -5.65 -3.41
C ASP A 23 12.55 -5.06 -2.45
N ALA A 24 12.30 -3.75 -2.54
CA ALA A 24 11.29 -3.07 -1.72
C ALA A 24 9.88 -3.54 -2.08
N ALA A 25 9.60 -3.74 -3.36
CA ALA A 25 8.30 -4.22 -3.82
C ALA A 25 8.08 -5.70 -3.47
N LEU A 26 9.12 -6.52 -3.55
CA LEU A 26 9.09 -7.91 -3.10
C LEU A 26 8.87 -8.03 -1.59
N ASP A 27 9.48 -7.15 -0.78
CA ASP A 27 9.27 -7.13 0.67
C ASP A 27 7.83 -6.72 1.03
N GLU A 28 7.29 -5.70 0.38
CA GLU A 28 5.91 -5.25 0.61
C GLU A 28 4.89 -6.30 0.15
N ALA A 29 5.09 -6.91 -1.02
CA ALA A 29 4.25 -8.00 -1.52
C ALA A 29 4.31 -9.23 -0.58
N ALA A 30 5.48 -9.55 -0.03
CA ALA A 30 5.63 -10.63 0.93
C ALA A 30 4.89 -10.34 2.26
N ARG A 31 4.95 -9.10 2.76
CA ARG A 31 4.17 -8.68 3.94
C ARG A 31 2.67 -8.77 3.69
N LEU A 32 2.21 -8.41 2.49
CA LEU A 32 0.82 -8.51 2.10
C LEU A 32 0.33 -9.96 2.08
N LEU A 33 1.11 -10.87 1.48
CA LEU A 33 0.82 -12.32 1.49
C LEU A 33 0.72 -12.88 2.92
N VAL A 34 1.68 -12.53 3.79
CA VAL A 34 1.68 -12.98 5.18
C VAL A 34 0.45 -12.43 5.92
N ARG A 35 0.09 -11.17 5.69
CA ARG A 35 -1.10 -10.56 6.29
C ARG A 35 -2.37 -11.31 5.88
N TRP A 36 -2.56 -11.57 4.59
CA TRP A 36 -3.71 -12.34 4.12
C TRP A 36 -3.77 -13.76 4.69
N GLY A 37 -2.61 -14.39 4.90
CA GLY A 37 -2.51 -15.67 5.59
C GLY A 37 -3.00 -15.59 7.03
N LEU A 38 -2.57 -14.56 7.78
CA LEU A 38 -2.99 -14.33 9.16
C LEU A 38 -4.47 -13.94 9.30
N GLU A 39 -5.01 -13.22 8.33
CA GLU A 39 -6.44 -12.85 8.24
C GLU A 39 -7.33 -14.03 7.76
N GLY A 40 -6.72 -15.17 7.42
CA GLY A 40 -7.44 -16.37 6.96
C GLY A 40 -7.93 -16.29 5.50
N HIS A 41 -7.57 -15.24 4.76
CA HIS A 41 -8.00 -15.05 3.37
C HIS A 41 -7.36 -16.06 2.40
N GLY A 42 -6.22 -16.65 2.78
CA GLY A 42 -5.54 -17.70 2.02
C GLY A 42 -5.99 -19.14 2.34
N ALA A 43 -6.81 -19.36 3.38
CA ALA A 43 -7.21 -20.70 3.82
C ALA A 43 -8.24 -21.36 2.87
N SER A 44 -8.99 -20.55 2.13
CA SER A 44 -9.90 -21.00 1.07
C SER A 44 -9.92 -19.92 -0.02
N LEU A 45 -9.17 -20.20 -1.08
CA LEU A 45 -9.03 -19.34 -2.25
C LEU A 45 -9.93 -19.84 -3.36
N ASP A 46 -11.11 -19.25 -3.47
CA ASP A 46 -11.86 -19.33 -4.72
C ASP A 46 -11.12 -18.54 -5.82
N LEU A 47 -11.40 -18.90 -7.07
CA LEU A 47 -10.73 -18.30 -8.22
C LEU A 47 -10.91 -16.76 -8.27
N PRO A 48 -12.10 -16.18 -8.04
CA PRO A 48 -12.26 -14.72 -8.01
C PRO A 48 -11.39 -14.02 -6.97
N ARG A 49 -11.29 -14.58 -5.75
CA ARG A 49 -10.47 -14.05 -4.67
C ARG A 49 -8.99 -14.16 -5.00
N ALA A 50 -8.55 -15.28 -5.57
CA ALA A 50 -7.17 -15.48 -6.02
C ALA A 50 -6.79 -14.44 -7.09
N LEU A 51 -7.66 -14.17 -8.06
CA LEU A 51 -7.42 -13.17 -9.10
C LEU A 51 -7.35 -11.73 -8.57
N LEU A 52 -8.15 -11.40 -7.55
CA LEU A 52 -8.06 -10.12 -6.84
C LEU A 52 -6.73 -9.99 -6.09
N MET A 53 -6.30 -11.02 -5.36
CA MET A 53 -5.00 -11.04 -4.68
C MET A 53 -3.84 -10.88 -5.66
N VAL A 54 -3.86 -11.61 -6.78
CA VAL A 54 -2.86 -11.46 -7.85
C VAL A 54 -2.82 -10.04 -8.36
N THR A 55 -3.97 -9.40 -8.58
CA THR A 55 -4.03 -8.02 -9.06
C THR A 55 -3.45 -7.03 -8.04
N ASP A 56 -3.69 -7.24 -6.75
CA ASP A 56 -3.11 -6.41 -5.69
C ASP A 56 -1.58 -6.62 -5.58
N LEU A 57 -1.08 -7.84 -5.82
CA LEU A 57 0.37 -8.11 -5.89
C LEU A 57 1.03 -7.46 -7.10
N GLU A 58 0.40 -7.51 -8.27
CA GLU A 58 0.88 -6.82 -9.47
C GLU A 58 0.95 -5.30 -9.27
N GLU A 59 -0.03 -4.72 -8.56
CA GLU A 59 -0.05 -3.29 -8.23
C GLU A 59 1.13 -2.90 -7.33
N VAL A 60 1.46 -3.73 -6.34
CA VAL A 60 2.60 -3.51 -5.45
C VAL A 60 3.94 -3.69 -6.19
N MET A 61 4.05 -4.72 -7.02
CA MET A 61 5.28 -5.04 -7.72
C MET A 61 5.52 -4.22 -8.99
N ALA A 62 4.51 -3.47 -9.44
CA ALA A 62 4.49 -2.82 -10.75
C ALA A 62 4.88 -3.78 -11.89
N ALA A 63 4.57 -5.07 -11.71
CA ALA A 63 4.99 -6.17 -12.57
C ALA A 63 3.79 -7.07 -12.80
N ARG A 64 3.61 -7.55 -14.04
CA ARG A 64 2.51 -8.46 -14.39
C ARG A 64 2.86 -9.87 -13.96
N ILE A 65 1.93 -10.53 -13.28
CA ILE A 65 2.02 -11.94 -12.93
C ILE A 65 1.29 -12.71 -14.01
N GLU A 66 1.93 -13.76 -14.54
CA GLU A 66 1.29 -14.64 -15.49
C GLU A 66 0.12 -15.38 -14.83
N VAL A 67 -1.03 -15.30 -15.48
CA VAL A 67 -2.24 -16.01 -15.08
C VAL A 67 -2.68 -16.84 -16.28
N ALA A 68 -3.19 -18.03 -16.01
CA ALA A 68 -3.62 -18.95 -17.06
C ALA A 68 -4.58 -18.27 -18.05
N PRO A 69 -4.40 -18.44 -19.37
CA PRO A 69 -5.17 -17.74 -20.40
C PRO A 69 -6.69 -17.86 -20.23
N GLU A 70 -7.17 -19.01 -19.79
CA GLU A 70 -8.57 -19.32 -19.50
C GLU A 70 -9.19 -18.43 -18.41
N HIS A 71 -8.37 -17.77 -17.59
CA HIS A 71 -8.81 -16.87 -16.53
C HIS A 71 -8.67 -15.38 -16.91
N ALA A 72 -8.14 -15.06 -18.10
CA ALA A 72 -7.92 -13.68 -18.53
C ALA A 72 -9.24 -12.88 -18.66
N GLY A 73 -10.32 -13.52 -19.09
CA GLY A 73 -11.66 -12.91 -19.15
C GLY A 73 -12.20 -12.60 -17.74
N LEU A 74 -12.14 -13.60 -16.86
CA LEU A 74 -12.58 -13.48 -15.48
C LEU A 74 -11.80 -12.40 -14.71
N ARG A 75 -10.51 -12.19 -15.01
CA ARG A 75 -9.72 -11.09 -14.41
C ARG A 75 -10.33 -9.71 -14.61
N ARG A 76 -10.99 -9.45 -15.73
CA ARG A 76 -11.66 -8.16 -15.97
C ARG A 76 -12.93 -8.04 -15.14
N GLU A 77 -13.69 -9.11 -15.05
CA GLU A 77 -14.96 -9.17 -14.32
C GLU A 77 -14.74 -8.98 -12.82
N VAL A 78 -13.69 -9.60 -12.26
CA VAL A 78 -13.45 -9.54 -10.81
C VAL A 78 -12.93 -8.19 -10.32
N ARG A 79 -12.40 -7.31 -11.19
CA ARG A 79 -11.90 -5.98 -10.77
C ARG A 79 -12.96 -5.11 -10.09
N GLY A 80 -14.24 -5.32 -10.43
CA GLY A 80 -15.37 -4.61 -9.82
C GLY A 80 -15.86 -5.22 -8.51
N LEU A 81 -15.36 -6.38 -8.10
CA LEU A 81 -15.82 -7.06 -6.90
C LEU A 81 -15.26 -6.42 -5.62
N ARG A 82 -16.04 -6.49 -4.55
CA ARG A 82 -15.60 -6.05 -3.23
C ARG A 82 -14.48 -6.96 -2.73
N ARG A 83 -13.40 -6.33 -2.26
CA ARG A 83 -12.32 -7.00 -1.55
C ARG A 83 -12.71 -7.17 -0.07
N PRO A 84 -12.52 -8.35 0.52
CA PRO A 84 -12.72 -8.55 1.96
C PRO A 84 -11.51 -8.08 2.79
N TRP A 85 -10.36 -7.82 2.18
CA TRP A 85 -9.17 -7.25 2.81
C TRP A 85 -8.95 -5.78 2.44
N ARG A 86 -8.10 -5.11 3.21
CA ARG A 86 -7.63 -3.76 2.90
C ARG A 86 -6.70 -3.79 1.69
N ARG A 87 -6.91 -2.87 0.75
CA ARG A 87 -6.03 -2.70 -0.42
C ARG A 87 -4.63 -2.32 0.05
N PRO A 88 -3.56 -2.84 -0.57
CA PRO A 88 -2.21 -2.33 -0.31
C PRO A 88 -2.17 -0.83 -0.60
N SER A 89 -1.47 -0.07 0.25
CA SER A 89 -1.18 1.32 -0.07
C SER A 89 -0.30 1.30 -1.31
N SER A 90 -0.82 1.79 -2.44
CA SER A 90 -0.02 2.01 -3.64
C SER A 90 1.05 3.05 -3.28
N ALA A 91 2.26 2.58 -2.98
CA ALA A 91 3.44 3.42 -3.02
C ALA A 91 3.78 3.59 -4.50
N ALA A 92 3.02 4.43 -5.21
CA ALA A 92 3.37 4.82 -6.55
C ALA A 92 4.82 5.35 -6.54
N PRO A 93 5.75 4.78 -7.32
CA PRO A 93 7.08 5.36 -7.46
C PRO A 93 6.92 6.66 -8.27
N GLY A 94 6.71 7.78 -7.59
CA GLY A 94 6.58 9.10 -8.22
C GLY A 94 5.41 9.98 -7.77
N GLY A 95 4.61 9.55 -6.79
CA GLY A 95 3.63 10.44 -6.17
C GLY A 95 4.32 11.31 -5.12
N ARG A 96 4.88 12.46 -5.51
CA ARG A 96 5.07 13.56 -4.58
C ARG A 96 3.77 13.68 -3.79
N ALA A 97 3.83 13.43 -2.48
CA ALA A 97 2.89 14.07 -1.59
C ALA A 97 2.88 15.53 -2.03
N SER A 98 1.74 16.03 -2.49
CA SER A 98 1.54 17.46 -2.64
C SER A 98 1.69 18.01 -1.23
N ALA A 99 2.92 18.37 -0.89
CA ALA A 99 3.21 19.36 0.11
C ALA A 99 2.40 20.58 -0.35
N ALA A 100 1.31 20.85 0.36
CA ALA A 100 0.64 22.12 0.24
C ALA A 100 1.70 23.21 0.42
N PRO A 101 1.91 24.11 -0.55
CA PRO A 101 2.81 25.21 -0.37
C PRO A 101 2.12 26.26 0.50
N GLY A 102 2.82 26.74 1.51
CA GLY A 102 2.63 28.09 2.02
C GLY A 102 1.50 28.28 3.03
N GLY A 103 1.93 28.56 4.26
CA GLY A 103 1.07 29.08 5.32
C GLY A 103 1.89 29.41 6.54
N PHE A 104 3.03 30.08 6.35
CA PHE A 104 3.78 30.69 7.45
C PHE A 104 2.88 31.79 8.04
N THR A 105 2.35 31.58 9.24
CA THR A 105 1.87 32.70 10.07
C THR A 105 2.76 32.77 11.31
N SER A 106 3.97 33.30 11.12
CA SER A 106 4.56 34.09 12.19
C SER A 106 3.66 35.31 12.37
N ALA A 107 2.97 35.36 13.50
CA ALA A 107 2.29 36.55 13.97
C ALA A 107 2.65 36.74 15.45
N GLU A 108 3.92 37.09 15.68
CA GLU A 108 4.35 38.03 16.72
C GLU A 108 5.46 38.85 16.04
N PRO A 109 5.44 40.20 16.10
CA PRO A 109 5.58 40.91 17.37
C PRO A 109 4.78 42.22 17.48
N GLY A 110 4.70 42.77 18.69
CA GLY A 110 4.20 44.14 18.89
C GLY A 110 4.01 44.49 20.35
N GLU A 111 5.12 44.67 21.08
CA GLU A 111 5.17 45.38 22.36
C GLU A 111 4.36 46.68 22.31
N GLY A 112 3.41 46.81 23.23
CA GLY A 112 2.75 48.06 23.57
C GLY A 112 2.89 48.30 25.07
N ILE A 113 4.09 48.72 25.50
CA ILE A 113 4.28 49.37 26.80
C ILE A 113 3.71 50.78 26.66
N GLY A 114 2.73 51.10 27.48
CA GLY A 114 2.09 52.42 27.52
C GLY A 114 1.21 52.56 28.75
N THR A 115 1.84 52.70 29.90
CA THR A 115 1.29 53.34 31.10
C THR A 115 0.73 54.71 30.74
N ASP A 116 -0.55 55.00 31.06
CA ASP A 116 -0.94 56.25 31.71
C ASP A 116 -2.40 56.18 32.21
N ASP A 117 -2.54 56.33 33.52
CA ASP A 117 -3.71 56.77 34.26
C ASP A 117 -3.75 58.30 34.12
N PRO A 118 -4.91 58.95 33.84
CA PRO A 118 -5.57 59.65 34.94
C PRO A 118 -7.12 59.76 34.85
N ASP A 119 -7.74 59.74 36.04
CA ASP A 119 -8.90 60.52 36.55
C ASP A 119 -9.97 61.03 35.54
N GLU A 120 -11.21 60.54 35.69
CA GLU A 120 -12.39 61.34 36.15
C GLU A 120 -13.56 60.43 36.58
#